data_AF-A0A1V5SMD6-F1
#
_entry.id   AF-A0A1V5SMD6-F1
#
_cell.length_a   1.000
_cell.length_b   1.000
_cell.length_c   1.000
_cell.angle_alpha   90.00
_cell.angle_beta   90.00
_cell.angle_gamma   90.00
#
_symmetry.space_group_name_H-M   'P 1'
#
loop_
_entity.id
_entity.type
_entity.pdbx_description
1 polymer ?
#
loop_
_entity_poly.entity_id
_entity_poly.type
_entity_poly.pdbx_seq_one_letter_code
_entity_poly.pdbx_strand_id
1 'polypeptide(L)'
;MDKEKKNKGFVEKERVRVVPTRSGEELHFTVVEVNGKLRGDIRFFVKNEENDEVFAAKRGISILPRHFKAFQEGVAELGAKLAAEQKSE
;
A
#
# COMPACT_ATOMS: atom_id res chain seq x y z
N MET A 1 -20.73 18.38 -3.70
CA MET A 1 -21.01 17.33 -2.70
C MET A 1 -21.54 16.10 -3.43
N ASP A 2 -20.69 15.14 -3.82
CA ASP A 2 -21.13 13.79 -4.29
C ASP A 2 -19.95 12.83 -4.63
N LYS A 3 -18.70 13.14 -4.25
CA LYS A 3 -17.59 12.16 -4.31
C LYS A 3 -17.70 11.07 -3.23
N GLU A 4 -18.58 11.25 -2.23
CA GLU A 4 -18.74 10.32 -1.10
C GLU A 4 -19.57 9.06 -1.40
N LYS A 5 -20.29 8.99 -2.54
CA LYS A 5 -21.22 7.86 -2.80
C LYS A 5 -20.62 6.62 -3.48
N LYS A 6 -19.30 6.55 -3.74
CA LYS A 6 -18.67 5.38 -4.41
C LYS A 6 -17.84 4.44 -3.52
N ASN A 7 -17.50 4.81 -2.29
CA ASN A 7 -16.73 3.95 -1.37
C ASN A 7 -17.60 3.38 -0.25
N LYS A 8 -18.72 2.73 -0.58
CA LYS A 8 -19.47 1.93 0.40
C LYS A 8 -18.61 0.73 0.83
N GLY A 9 -17.76 0.96 1.82
CA GLY A 9 -16.90 -0.04 2.42
C GLY A 9 -15.43 0.01 2.02
N PHE A 10 -14.82 1.17 1.74
CA PHE A 10 -13.37 1.31 1.82
C PHE A 10 -13.04 2.59 2.56
N VAL A 11 -12.55 2.46 3.79
CA VAL A 11 -12.24 3.59 4.67
C VAL A 11 -10.81 3.42 5.16
N GLU A 12 -9.94 4.37 4.81
CA GLU A 12 -8.59 4.45 5.41
C GLU A 12 -8.75 4.78 6.90
N LYS A 13 -8.17 3.95 7.76
CA LYS A 13 -8.19 4.14 9.21
C LYS A 13 -6.87 4.71 9.70
N GLU A 14 -5.78 4.18 9.18
CA GLU A 14 -4.44 4.57 9.61
C GLU A 14 -3.46 4.41 8.46
N ARG A 15 -2.57 5.38 8.32
CA ARG A 15 -1.41 5.28 7.43
C ARG A 15 -0.19 4.90 8.25
N VAL A 16 0.32 3.71 8.02
CA VAL A 16 1.43 3.13 8.79
C VAL A 16 2.78 3.57 8.24
N ARG A 17 2.92 3.62 6.91
CA ARG A 17 4.18 4.00 6.25
C ARG A 17 3.92 4.52 4.85
N VAL A 18 4.76 5.44 4.42
CA VAL A 18 4.88 5.86 3.01
C VAL A 18 6.31 5.58 2.57
N VAL A 19 6.46 4.95 1.41
CA VAL A 19 7.76 4.72 0.78
C VAL A 19 7.78 5.46 -0.55
N PRO A 20 8.67 6.45 -0.75
CA PRO A 20 8.84 7.06 -2.06
C PRO A 20 9.36 6.02 -3.04
N THR A 21 8.80 5.97 -4.23
CA THR A 21 9.23 5.08 -5.31
C THR A 21 9.71 5.91 -6.51
N ARG A 22 9.85 5.29 -7.68
CA ARG A 22 10.33 5.98 -8.89
C ARG A 22 9.28 6.96 -9.42
N SER A 23 9.75 8.02 -10.09
CA SER A 23 8.91 8.91 -10.90
C SER A 23 7.77 9.62 -10.13
N GLY A 24 8.04 10.09 -8.90
CA GLY A 24 7.06 10.84 -8.11
C GLY A 24 5.88 10.00 -7.59
N GLU A 25 5.96 8.67 -7.70
CA GLU A 25 4.99 7.75 -7.11
C GLU A 25 5.36 7.42 -5.66
N GLU A 26 4.36 7.27 -4.80
CA GLU A 26 4.50 6.83 -3.43
C GLU A 26 3.82 5.47 -3.23
N LEU A 27 4.40 4.61 -2.40
CA LEU A 27 3.78 3.36 -1.96
C LEU A 27 3.30 3.52 -0.52
N HIS A 28 1.99 3.49 -0.31
CA HIS A 28 1.37 3.70 0.98
C HIS A 28 1.00 2.35 1.60
N PHE A 29 1.36 2.18 2.87
CA PHE A 29 0.98 1.05 3.71
C PHE A 29 -0.07 1.56 4.69
N THR A 30 -1.30 1.07 4.54
CA THR A 30 -2.45 1.58 5.28
C THR A 30 -3.24 0.45 5.93
N VAL A 31 -3.85 0.73 7.08
CA VAL A 31 -4.92 -0.08 7.65
C VAL A 31 -6.22 0.50 7.13
N VAL A 32 -7.04 -0.35 6.52
CA VAL A 32 -8.32 0.05 5.93
C VAL A 32 -9.45 -0.81 6.47
N GLU A 33 -10.65 -0.26 6.53
CA GLU A 33 -11.87 -1.00 6.84
C GLU A 33 -12.68 -1.23 5.56
N VAL A 34 -12.95 -2.52 5.28
CA VAL A 34 -13.75 -2.93 4.13
C VAL A 34 -14.91 -3.81 4.57
N ASN A 35 -16.13 -3.30 4.42
CA ASN A 35 -17.37 -3.94 4.86
C ASN A 35 -17.32 -4.41 6.33
N GLY A 36 -16.92 -3.51 7.24
CA GLY A 36 -16.84 -3.84 8.67
C GLY A 36 -15.60 -4.66 9.07
N LYS A 37 -14.68 -4.95 8.14
CA LYS A 37 -13.50 -5.80 8.40
C LYS A 37 -12.21 -5.05 8.14
N LEU A 38 -11.31 -5.06 9.11
CA LEU A 38 -9.97 -4.49 8.97
C LEU A 38 -9.12 -5.33 8.01
N ARG A 39 -8.33 -4.64 7.19
CA ARG A 39 -7.38 -5.19 6.22
C ARG A 39 -6.16 -4.28 6.16
N GLY A 40 -5.04 -4.83 5.72
CA GLY A 40 -3.92 -4.03 5.26
C GLY A 40 -4.14 -3.70 3.79
N ASP A 41 -3.77 -2.51 3.35
CA ASP A 41 -3.72 -2.14 1.94
C ASP A 41 -2.36 -1.53 1.65
N ILE A 42 -1.70 -2.07 0.62
CA ILE A 42 -0.43 -1.56 0.10
C ILE A 42 -0.69 -1.10 -1.32
N ARG A 43 -0.62 0.19 -1.58
CA ARG A 43 -1.09 0.77 -2.84
C ARG A 43 -0.21 1.90 -3.32
N PHE A 44 -0.04 1.99 -4.62
CA PHE A 44 0.63 3.11 -5.25
C PHE A 44 -0.26 4.33 -5.24
N PHE A 45 0.36 5.48 -5.03
CA PHE A 45 -0.22 6.79 -5.08
C PHE A 45 0.59 7.61 -6.08
N VAL A 46 -0.11 8.26 -7.00
CA VAL A 46 0.51 9.10 -8.03
C VAL A 46 0.23 10.55 -7.66
N LYS A 47 1.30 11.34 -7.61
CA LYS A 47 1.17 12.79 -7.46
C LYS A 47 0.78 13.40 -8.80
N ASN A 48 -0.27 14.21 -8.80
CA ASN A 48 -0.61 15.04 -9.94
C ASN A 48 0.30 16.28 -9.93
N GLU A 49 1.07 16.45 -10.99
CA GLU A 49 2.05 17.53 -11.13
C GLU A 49 1.38 18.91 -11.25
N GLU A 50 0.11 18.97 -11.71
CA GLU A 50 -0.58 20.24 -11.94
C GLU A 50 -1.16 20.88 -10.67
N ASN A 51 -1.46 20.08 -9.64
CA ASN A 51 -2.20 20.56 -8.46
C ASN A 51 -1.71 19.99 -7.12
N ASP A 52 -0.55 19.33 -7.10
CA ASP A 52 0.03 18.66 -5.92
C ASP A 52 -0.88 17.62 -5.25
N GLU A 53 -2.01 17.25 -5.86
CA GLU A 53 -2.93 16.26 -5.29
C GLU A 53 -2.38 14.85 -5.48
N VAL A 54 -2.57 14.00 -4.48
CA VAL A 54 -2.10 12.62 -4.50
C VAL A 54 -3.29 11.68 -4.65
N PHE A 55 -3.26 10.82 -5.67
CA PHE A 55 -4.35 9.91 -6.00
C PHE A 55 -3.95 8.45 -5.85
N ALA A 56 -4.82 7.66 -5.24
CA ALA A 56 -4.68 6.21 -5.19
C ALA A 56 -4.73 5.61 -6.60
N ALA A 57 -3.67 4.95 -7.02
CA ALA A 57 -3.62 4.21 -8.26
C ALA A 57 -4.44 2.91 -8.18
N LYS A 58 -4.78 2.35 -9.34
CA LYS A 58 -5.36 0.99 -9.42
C LYS A 58 -4.36 -0.10 -9.02
N ARG A 59 -3.06 0.21 -9.00
CA ARG A 59 -1.99 -0.72 -8.67
C ARG A 59 -1.82 -0.78 -7.16
N GLY A 60 -2.11 -1.93 -6.58
CA GLY A 60 -1.99 -2.19 -5.15
C GLY A 60 -2.58 -3.55 -4.79
N ILE A 61 -2.45 -3.91 -3.52
CA ILE A 61 -2.97 -5.14 -2.96
C ILE A 61 -3.66 -4.85 -1.62
N SER A 62 -4.82 -5.47 -1.40
CA SER A 62 -5.44 -5.54 -0.08
C SER A 62 -5.15 -6.90 0.52
N ILE A 63 -4.59 -6.92 1.71
CA ILE A 63 -4.16 -8.13 2.41
C ILE A 63 -5.17 -8.44 3.50
N LEU A 64 -5.71 -9.66 3.46
CA LEU A 64 -6.64 -10.16 4.47
C LEU A 64 -5.87 -10.52 5.75
N PRO A 65 -6.46 -10.34 6.95
CA PRO A 65 -5.80 -10.65 8.21
C PRO A 65 -5.20 -12.05 8.29
N ARG A 66 -5.92 -13.06 7.78
CA ARG A 66 -5.46 -14.45 7.76
C ARG A 66 -4.21 -14.70 6.91
N HIS A 67 -3.84 -13.79 6.01
CA HIS A 67 -2.67 -13.91 5.14
C HIS A 67 -1.49 -13.03 5.61
N PHE A 68 -1.65 -12.24 6.68
CA PHE A 68 -0.60 -11.30 7.11
C PHE A 68 0.70 -11.99 7.46
N LYS A 69 0.65 -13.10 8.21
CA LYS A 69 1.86 -13.83 8.62
C LYS A 69 2.65 -14.31 7.40
N ALA A 70 1.99 -15.00 6.47
CA ALA A 70 2.62 -15.49 5.25
C ALA A 70 3.15 -14.34 4.37
N PHE A 71 2.43 -13.22 4.28
CA PHE A 71 2.89 -12.04 3.55
C PHE A 71 4.16 -11.45 4.19
N GLN A 72 4.18 -11.28 5.51
CA GLN A 72 5.33 -10.76 6.26
C GLN A 72 6.55 -11.67 6.09
N GLU A 73 6.38 -12.98 6.20
CA GLU A 73 7.44 -13.98 5.99
C GLU A 73 8.00 -13.87 4.56
N GLY A 74 7.14 -13.83 3.54
CA GLY A 74 7.57 -13.69 2.14
C GLY A 74 8.34 -12.39 1.86
N VAL A 75 7.93 -11.26 2.45
CA VAL A 75 8.66 -9.98 2.32
C VAL A 75 10.03 -10.06 3.01
N ALA A 76 10.10 -10.68 4.19
CA ALA A 76 11.35 -10.85 4.92
C ALA A 76 12.34 -11.76 4.16
N GLU A 77 11.87 -12.88 3.61
CA GLU A 77 12.67 -13.79 2.79
C GLU A 77 13.19 -13.10 1.52
N LEU A 78 12.35 -12.32 0.84
CA LEU A 78 12.77 -11.52 -0.31
C LEU A 78 13.89 -10.54 0.06
N GLY A 79 13.73 -9.82 1.18
CA GLY A 79 14.75 -8.90 1.67
C GLY A 79 16.07 -9.60 2.00
N ALA A 80 16.01 -10.78 2.63
CA ALA A 80 17.21 -11.57 2.94
C ALA A 80 17.94 -12.03 1.68
N LYS A 81 17.22 -12.47 0.64
CA LYS A 81 17.81 -12.86 -0.66
C LYS A 81 18.50 -11.69 -1.35
N LEU A 82 17.83 -10.54 -1.44
CA LEU A 82 18.40 -9.34 -2.05
C LEU A 82 19.67 -8.87 -1.32
N ALA A 83 19.67 -8.92 0.01
CA ALA A 83 20.83 -8.54 0.80
C ALA A 83 22.02 -9.52 0.66
N ALA A 84 21.75 -10.79 0.37
CA ALA A 84 22.80 -11.77 0.10
C ALA A 84 23.42 -11.55 -1.29
N GLU A 85 22.61 -11.24 -2.30
CA GLU A 85 23.07 -10.97 -3.66
C GLU A 85 23.88 -9.66 -3.75
N GLN A 86 23.48 -8.60 -3.06
CA GLN A 86 24.22 -7.32 -3.05
C GLN A 86 25.59 -7.38 -2.36
N LYS A 87 25.86 -8.38 -1.53
CA LYS A 87 27.20 -8.60 -0.95
C LYS A 87 28.16 -9.31 -1.90
N SER A 88 27.67 -9.72 -3.08
CA SER A 88 28.42 -10.46 -4.09
C SER A 88 28.86 -9.59 -5.27
N GLU A 89 28.54 -8.29 -5.25
CA GLU A 89 29.08 -7.24 -6.14
C GLU A 89 30.17 -6.42 -5.42
#